data_AF-A0A960CGF4-F1
#
_entry.id   AF-A0A960CGF4-F1
#
_cell.length_a   1.000
_cell.length_b   1.000
_cell.length_c   1.000
_cell.angle_alpha   90.00
_cell.angle_beta   90.00
_cell.angle_gamma   90.00
#
_symmetry.space_group_name_H-M   'P 1'
#
loop_
_entity.id
_entity.type
_entity.pdbx_description
1 polymer ?
#
loop_
_entity_poly.entity_id
_entity_poly.type
_entity_poly.pdbx_seq_one_letter_code
_entity_poly.pdbx_strand_id
1 'polypeptide(L)'
;MVLNVSAAAVGTSAATENGISADTAAAAAAAAEPLTGVMPMGADLDSIEFAAALNAAGAAYLGTASEHLANRGMFAGAQNLAAATYTATDVISNVALGL
;
A
#
# COMPACT_ATOMS: atom_id res chain seq x y z
N MET A 1 -32.46 3.83 2.41
CA MET A 1 -31.54 4.51 3.34
C MET A 1 -30.55 5.29 2.50
N VAL A 2 -30.60 6.62 2.52
CA VAL A 2 -29.53 7.44 1.92
C VAL A 2 -28.37 7.35 2.90
N LEU A 3 -27.32 6.62 2.54
CA LEU A 3 -26.07 6.63 3.31
C LEU A 3 -25.51 8.05 3.24
N ASN A 4 -25.30 8.70 4.39
CA ASN A 4 -24.68 10.02 4.46
C ASN A 4 -23.17 9.92 4.19
N VAL A 5 -22.80 9.52 2.97
CA VAL A 5 -21.42 9.29 2.54
C VAL A 5 -21.00 10.42 1.60
N SER A 6 -19.89 11.08 1.93
CA SER A 6 -19.27 12.05 1.03
C SER A 6 -18.39 11.33 0.01
N ALA A 7 -18.84 11.22 -1.24
CA ALA A 7 -18.07 10.62 -2.33
C ALA A 7 -16.71 11.32 -2.52
N ALA A 8 -16.67 12.65 -2.37
CA ALA A 8 -15.44 13.43 -2.44
C ALA A 8 -14.46 13.06 -1.32
N ALA A 9 -14.95 12.86 -0.08
CA ALA A 9 -14.10 12.44 1.02
C ALA A 9 -13.51 11.03 0.79
N VAL A 10 -14.31 10.11 0.25
CA VAL A 10 -13.84 8.76 -0.11
C VAL A 10 -12.78 8.82 -1.22
N GLY A 11 -12.98 9.66 -2.24
CA GLY A 11 -11.98 9.88 -3.30
C GLY A 11 -10.67 10.45 -2.78
N THR A 12 -10.72 11.43 -1.87
CA THR A 12 -9.53 11.99 -1.21
C THR A 12 -8.81 10.94 -0.36
N SER A 13 -9.56 10.09 0.34
CA SER A 13 -9.00 8.96 1.11
C SER A 13 -8.27 7.97 0.19
N ALA A 14 -8.86 7.61 -0.96
CA ALA A 14 -8.22 6.76 -1.96
C ALA A 14 -6.91 7.38 -2.50
N ALA A 15 -6.91 8.68 -2.80
CA ALA A 15 -5.72 9.40 -3.25
C ALA A 15 -4.62 9.40 -2.18
N THR A 16 -4.99 9.53 -0.91
CA THR A 16 -4.07 9.48 0.23
C THR A 16 -3.43 8.11 0.36
N GLU A 17 -4.21 7.04 0.25
CA GLU A 17 -3.68 5.66 0.28
C GLU A 17 -2.70 5.38 -0.85
N ASN A 18 -2.98 5.89 -2.06
CA ASN A 18 -2.04 5.79 -3.19
C ASN A 18 -0.74 6.56 -2.93
N GLY A 19 -0.81 7.76 -2.35
CA GLY A 19 0.37 8.55 -1.98
C GLY A 19 1.24 7.84 -0.96
N ILE A 20 0.65 7.35 0.14
CA ILE A 20 1.38 6.61 1.17
C ILE A 20 1.98 5.32 0.60
N SER A 21 1.24 4.63 -0.28
CA SER A 21 1.74 3.43 -0.96
C SER A 21 2.97 3.76 -1.83
N ALA A 22 2.93 4.86 -2.59
CA ALA A 22 4.07 5.31 -3.39
C ALA A 22 5.29 5.65 -2.52
N ASP A 23 5.10 6.40 -1.43
CA ASP A 23 6.18 6.75 -0.50
C ASP A 23 6.79 5.50 0.15
N THR A 24 5.95 4.56 0.57
CA THR A 24 6.39 3.29 1.18
C THR A 24 7.14 2.42 0.16
N ALA A 25 6.69 2.38 -1.10
CA ALA A 25 7.38 1.66 -2.17
C ALA A 25 8.76 2.26 -2.45
N ALA A 26 8.87 3.60 -2.47
CA ALA A 26 10.14 4.29 -2.62
C ALA A 26 11.10 3.98 -1.46
N ALA A 27 10.60 4.00 -0.23
CA ALA A 27 11.39 3.65 0.96
C ALA A 27 11.86 2.19 0.93
N ALA A 28 10.98 1.25 0.57
CA ALA A 28 11.33 -0.17 0.43
C ALA A 28 12.39 -0.39 -0.66
N ALA A 29 12.27 0.29 -1.81
CA ALA A 29 13.25 0.23 -2.88
C ALA A 29 14.62 0.78 -2.45
N ALA A 30 14.65 1.90 -1.72
CA ALA A 30 15.88 2.48 -1.19
C ALA A 30 16.54 1.57 -0.12
N ALA A 31 15.75 0.83 0.65
CA ALA A 31 16.23 -0.08 1.67
C ALA A 31 16.63 -1.47 1.13
N ALA A 32 16.33 -1.79 -0.13
CA ALA A 32 16.49 -3.15 -0.65
C ALA A 32 17.94 -3.63 -0.60
N GLU A 33 18.87 -2.85 -1.17
CA GLU A 33 20.29 -3.19 -1.20
C GLU A 33 20.91 -3.33 0.20
N PRO A 34 20.78 -2.36 1.13
CA PRO A 34 21.37 -2.50 2.46
C PRO A 34 20.76 -3.62 3.30
N LEU A 35 19.55 -4.08 2.98
CA LEU A 35 18.90 -5.20 3.66
C LEU A 35 19.30 -6.57 3.09
N THR A 36 19.73 -6.64 1.83
CA THR A 36 20.08 -7.91 1.15
C THR A 36 21.54 -8.02 0.71
N GLY A 37 22.36 -7.01 1.05
CA GLY A 37 23.78 -6.92 0.71
C GLY A 37 24.73 -7.16 1.89
N VAL A 38 24.27 -7.74 3.00
CA VAL A 38 25.09 -7.93 4.20
C VAL A 38 26.18 -8.96 3.95
N MET A 39 27.43 -8.58 4.18
CA MET A 39 28.62 -9.46 4.09
C MET A 39 29.01 -9.98 5.48
N PRO A 40 29.55 -11.21 5.61
CA PRO A 40 30.12 -11.69 6.86
C PRO A 40 31.22 -10.77 7.39
N MET A 41 31.27 -10.60 8.71
CA MET A 41 32.33 -9.82 9.39
C MET A 41 33.68 -10.56 9.42
N GLY A 42 33.64 -11.88 9.28
CA GLY A 42 34.78 -12.79 9.30
C GLY A 42 34.49 -14.08 8.54
N ALA A 43 35.50 -14.94 8.41
CA ALA A 43 35.39 -16.25 7.73
C ALA A 43 34.92 -17.37 8.66
N ASP A 44 34.68 -17.09 9.94
CA ASP A 44 34.09 -18.02 10.90
C ASP A 44 32.62 -18.31 10.58
N LEU A 45 32.15 -19.48 11.02
CA LEU A 45 30.78 -19.94 10.74
C LEU A 45 29.72 -18.98 11.31
N ASP A 46 29.95 -18.41 12.49
CA ASP A 46 29.00 -17.52 13.15
C ASP A 46 28.78 -16.24 12.33
N SER A 47 29.86 -15.65 11.79
CA SER A 47 29.79 -14.49 10.91
C SER A 47 29.05 -14.77 9.60
N ILE A 48 29.23 -15.97 9.02
CA ILE A 48 28.55 -16.39 7.80
C ILE A 48 27.06 -16.59 8.06
N GLU A 49 26.71 -17.28 9.14
CA GLU A 49 25.32 -17.55 9.51
C GLU A 49 24.57 -16.25 9.86
N PHE A 50 25.22 -15.34 10.59
CA PHE A 50 24.65 -14.03 10.89
C PHE A 50 24.33 -13.23 9.62
N ALA A 51 25.27 -13.14 8.68
CA ALA A 51 25.05 -12.44 7.41
C ALA A 51 23.92 -13.11 6.61
N ALA A 52 23.89 -14.45 6.53
CA ALA A 52 22.82 -15.17 5.84
C ALA A 52 21.45 -14.91 6.48
N ALA A 53 21.35 -14.97 7.81
CA ALA A 53 20.11 -14.71 8.54
C ALA A 53 19.62 -13.26 8.35
N LEU A 54 20.53 -12.28 8.38
CA LEU A 54 20.16 -10.88 8.20
C LEU A 54 19.68 -10.59 6.77
N ASN A 55 20.35 -11.14 5.75
CA ASN A 55 19.90 -11.04 4.36
C ASN A 55 18.54 -11.71 4.14
N ALA A 56 18.32 -12.88 4.74
CA ALA A 56 17.04 -13.58 4.66
C ALA A 56 15.91 -12.78 5.33
N ALA A 57 16.17 -12.19 6.50
CA ALA A 57 15.23 -11.32 7.18
C ALA A 57 14.92 -10.05 6.38
N GLY A 58 15.94 -9.44 5.76
CA GLY A 58 15.79 -8.31 4.85
C GLY A 58 14.92 -8.62 3.64
N ALA A 59 15.18 -9.75 2.98
CA ALA A 59 14.38 -10.23 1.86
C ALA A 59 12.92 -10.51 2.28
N ALA A 60 12.70 -11.14 3.45
CA ALA A 60 11.37 -11.38 3.99
C ALA A 60 10.62 -10.06 4.26
N TYR A 61 11.29 -9.07 4.86
CA TYR A 61 10.73 -7.74 5.08
C TYR A 61 10.27 -7.08 3.77
N LEU A 62 11.12 -7.10 2.73
CA LEU A 62 10.78 -6.52 1.42
C LEU A 62 9.61 -7.25 0.75
N GLY A 63 9.53 -8.56 0.90
CA GLY A 63 8.40 -9.36 0.45
C GLY A 63 7.09 -8.95 1.14
N THR A 64 7.09 -8.88 2.47
CA THR A 64 5.91 -8.43 3.24
C THR A 64 5.54 -6.98 2.95
N ALA A 65 6.53 -6.09 2.78
CA ALA A 65 6.28 -4.72 2.36
C ALA A 65 5.57 -4.67 0.99
N SER A 66 6.00 -5.51 0.04
CA SER A 66 5.37 -5.62 -1.28
C SER A 66 3.91 -6.10 -1.21
N GLU A 67 3.61 -7.09 -0.37
CA GLU A 67 2.24 -7.55 -0.11
C GLU A 67 1.38 -6.44 0.52
N HIS A 68 1.94 -5.70 1.49
CA HIS A 68 1.25 -4.57 2.11
C HIS A 68 0.90 -3.47 1.09
N LEU A 69 1.84 -3.14 0.21
CA LEU A 69 1.65 -2.18 -0.87
C LEU A 69 0.54 -2.61 -1.83
N ALA A 70 0.52 -3.89 -2.22
CA ALA A 70 -0.52 -4.44 -3.08
C ALA A 70 -1.91 -4.34 -2.41
N ASN A 71 -2.02 -4.73 -1.14
CA ASN A 71 -3.27 -4.65 -0.38
C ASN A 71 -3.76 -3.20 -0.26
N ARG A 72 -2.86 -2.27 0.03
CA ARG A 72 -3.18 -0.84 0.13
C ARG A 72 -3.64 -0.27 -1.20
N GLY A 73 -3.00 -0.67 -2.31
CA GLY A 73 -3.43 -0.30 -3.67
C GLY A 73 -4.83 -0.84 -4.02
N MET A 74 -5.12 -2.09 -3.67
CA MET A 74 -6.46 -2.67 -3.84
C MET A 74 -7.51 -1.92 -3.01
N PHE A 75 -7.18 -1.54 -1.78
CA PHE A 75 -8.05 -0.76 -0.92
C PHE A 75 -8.33 0.65 -1.47
N ALA A 76 -7.32 1.33 -2.00
CA ALA A 76 -7.48 2.60 -2.71
C ALA A 76 -8.38 2.43 -3.96
N GLY A 77 -8.19 1.37 -4.72
CA GLY A 77 -9.03 1.03 -5.88
C GLY A 77 -10.51 0.81 -5.48
N ALA A 78 -10.75 0.08 -4.39
CA ALA A 78 -12.10 -0.14 -3.87
C ALA A 78 -12.77 1.17 -3.43
N GLN A 79 -12.01 2.07 -2.77
CA GLN A 79 -12.51 3.40 -2.40
C GLN A 79 -12.85 4.25 -3.64
N ASN A 80 -12.02 4.23 -4.68
CA ASN A 80 -12.32 4.93 -5.94
C ASN A 80 -13.62 4.42 -6.59
N LEU A 81 -13.81 3.10 -6.64
CA LEU A 81 -15.04 2.50 -7.16
C LEU A 81 -16.26 2.89 -6.32
N ALA A 82 -16.13 2.88 -5.00
CA ALA A 82 -17.18 3.32 -4.09
C ALA A 82 -17.53 4.80 -4.31
N ALA A 83 -16.53 5.69 -4.39
CA ALA A 83 -16.73 7.11 -4.65
C ALA A 83 -17.50 7.34 -5.96
N ALA A 84 -17.10 6.68 -7.05
CA ALA A 84 -17.79 6.75 -8.33
C ALA A 84 -19.25 6.25 -8.25
N THR A 85 -19.48 5.15 -7.50
CA THR A 85 -20.81 4.57 -7.31
C THR A 85 -21.72 5.51 -6.52
N TYR A 86 -21.22 6.13 -5.45
CA TYR A 86 -21.98 7.13 -4.69
C TYR A 86 -22.33 8.34 -5.55
N THR A 87 -21.37 8.89 -6.29
CA THR A 87 -21.64 10.01 -7.22
C THR A 87 -22.71 9.65 -8.25
N ALA A 88 -22.63 8.46 -8.86
CA ALA A 88 -23.64 8.02 -9.83
C ALA A 88 -25.02 7.84 -9.19
N THR A 89 -25.07 7.28 -7.98
CA THR A 89 -26.33 7.06 -7.23
C THR A 89 -26.97 8.38 -6.83
N ASP A 90 -26.18 9.37 -6.41
CA ASP A 90 -26.66 10.72 -6.09
C ASP A 90 -27.25 11.40 -7.34
N VAL A 91 -26.58 11.31 -8.48
CA VAL A 91 -27.10 11.86 -9.76
C VAL A 91 -28.42 11.19 -10.14
N ILE A 92 -28.50 9.86 -10.10
CA ILE A 92 -29.72 9.11 -10.43
C ILE A 92 -30.86 9.51 -9.48
N SER A 93 -30.56 9.62 -8.18
CA SER A 93 -31.55 9.97 -7.17
C SER A 93 -32.06 11.39 -7.36
N ASN A 94 -31.18 12.35 -7.65
CA ASN A 94 -31.56 13.74 -7.93
C ASN A 94 -32.46 13.82 -9.18
N VAL A 95 -32.04 13.19 -10.28
CA VAL A 95 -32.84 13.11 -11.51
C VAL A 95 -34.22 12.48 -11.26
N ALA A 96 -34.30 11.38 -10.50
CA ALA A 96 -35.56 10.72 -10.17
C ALA A 96 -36.48 11.58 -9.28
N LEU A 97 -35.90 12.43 -8.44
CA LEU A 97 -36.63 13.36 -7.57
C LEU A 97 -36.93 14.71 -8.24
N GLY A 98 -36.46 14.94 -9.47
CA GLY A 98 -36.59 16.22 -10.17
C GLY A 98 -35.78 17.36 -9.54
N LEU A 99 -34.72 17.01 -8.81
CA LEU A 99 -33.72 17.90 -8.20
C LEU A 99 -32.47 17.98 -9.10
#